data_AF-A0A355TXL7-F1
#
_entry.id   AF-A0A355TXL7-F1
#
_cell.length_a   1.000
_cell.length_b   1.000
_cell.length_c   1.000
_cell.angle_alpha   90.00
_cell.angle_beta   90.00
_cell.angle_gamma   90.00
#
_symmetry.space_group_name_H-M   'P 1'
#
loop_
_entity.id
_entity.type
_entity.pdbx_description
1 polymer ?
#
loop_
_entity_poly.entity_id
_entity_poly.type
_entity_poly.pdbx_seq_one_letter_code
_entity_poly.pdbx_strand_id
1 'polypeptide(L)'
;VVGLQTDKPLKRAFMPFGGIKMAEQACTTNGYEPDPELHKIFNEYTTTHNQGVFDAYTPEMKAVRHNHIITGLPDTYGRGRIVG
;
A
#
# COMPACT_ATOMS: atom_id res chain seq x y z
N VAL A 1 29.39 -2.38 -10.24
CA VAL A 1 27.99 -2.59 -9.81
C VAL A 1 27.56 -1.33 -9.06
N VAL A 2 26.60 -0.58 -9.59
CA VAL A 2 26.09 0.68 -9.02
C VAL A 2 24.57 0.75 -9.19
N GLY A 3 23.87 1.52 -8.34
CA GLY A 3 22.42 1.69 -8.38
C GLY A 3 21.79 1.61 -6.99
N LEU A 4 21.00 2.60 -6.62
CA LEU A 4 20.23 2.63 -5.37
C LEU A 4 18.77 2.93 -5.68
N GLN A 5 17.86 2.43 -4.84
CA GLN A 5 16.42 2.70 -4.97
C GLN A 5 16.07 4.17 -4.68
N THR A 6 16.88 4.83 -3.85
CA THR A 6 16.70 6.22 -3.44
C THR A 6 18.07 6.93 -3.44
N ASP A 7 18.11 8.18 -2.97
CA ASP A 7 19.31 9.01 -2.84
C ASP A 7 20.32 8.49 -1.80
N LYS A 8 19.93 7.57 -0.90
CA LYS A 8 20.79 7.07 0.18
C LYS A 8 20.68 5.55 0.35
N PRO A 9 21.79 4.87 0.72
CA PRO A 9 21.74 3.46 1.09
C PRO A 9 20.71 3.20 2.19
N LEU A 10 19.94 2.11 2.06
CA LEU A 10 18.93 1.64 3.03
C LEU A 10 17.73 2.58 3.28
N LYS A 11 17.67 3.75 2.62
CA LYS A 11 16.51 4.63 2.69
C LYS A 11 15.35 4.03 1.89
N ARG A 12 14.24 3.75 2.57
CA ARG A 12 13.01 3.20 1.98
C ARG A 12 12.26 4.28 1.20
N ALA A 13 11.69 3.90 0.06
CA ALA A 13 10.81 4.76 -0.72
C ALA A 13 9.36 4.70 -0.20
N PHE A 14 8.60 5.77 -0.44
CA PHE A 14 7.17 5.81 -0.20
C PHE A 14 6.43 5.24 -1.41
N MET A 15 5.65 4.16 -1.22
CA MET A 15 5.01 3.41 -2.31
C MET A 15 3.47 3.42 -2.17
N PRO A 16 2.79 4.53 -2.51
CA PRO A 16 1.36 4.73 -2.23
C PRO A 16 0.40 4.04 -3.20
N PHE A 17 0.84 3.69 -4.42
CA PHE A 17 -0.03 3.05 -5.43
C PHE A 17 -0.65 1.73 -4.96
N GLY A 18 0.03 1.00 -4.06
CA GLY A 18 -0.51 -0.21 -3.44
C GLY A 18 -1.64 0.05 -2.46
N GLY A 19 -1.68 1.23 -1.83
CA GLY A 19 -2.65 1.65 -0.83
C GLY A 19 -2.10 2.79 0.03
N ILE A 20 -2.78 3.94 0.02
CA ILE A 20 -2.32 5.15 0.73
C ILE A 20 -2.33 4.96 2.25
N LYS A 21 -3.39 4.34 2.80
CA LYS A 21 -3.51 4.08 4.24
C LYS A 21 -2.34 3.26 4.79
N MET A 22 -1.91 2.24 4.04
CA MET A 22 -0.78 1.40 4.44
C MET A 22 0.54 2.16 4.38
N ALA A 23 0.72 2.99 3.36
CA ALA A 23 1.92 3.80 3.20
C ALA A 23 2.03 4.85 4.32
N GLU A 24 0.92 5.51 4.68
CA GLU A 24 0.85 6.47 5.79
C GLU A 24 1.12 5.81 7.14
N GLN A 25 0.48 4.67 7.41
CA GLN A 25 0.71 3.93 8.64
C GLN A 25 2.18 3.50 8.77
N ALA A 26 2.79 3.02 7.69
CA ALA A 26 4.21 2.70 7.67
C ALA A 26 5.07 3.95 7.92
N CYS A 27 4.74 5.09 7.30
CA CYS A 27 5.43 6.37 7.50
C CYS A 27 5.43 6.76 8.99
N THR A 28 4.25 6.81 9.62
CA THR A 28 4.07 7.14 11.03
C THR A 28 4.75 6.15 11.96
N THR A 29 4.67 4.84 11.68
CA THR A 29 5.32 3.80 12.50
C THR A 29 6.86 3.93 12.49
N ASN A 30 7.42 4.49 11.42
CA ASN A 30 8.86 4.75 11.33
C ASN A 30 9.26 6.15 11.84
N GLY A 31 8.34 6.89 12.48
CA GLY A 31 8.63 8.18 13.11
C GLY A 31 8.59 9.38 12.16
N TYR A 32 7.97 9.24 10.99
CA TYR A 32 7.82 10.31 10.02
C TYR A 32 6.37 10.80 9.94
N GLU A 33 6.18 12.05 9.51
CA GLU A 33 4.86 12.61 9.24
C GLU A 33 4.53 12.39 7.75
N PRO A 34 3.36 11.78 7.42
CA PRO A 34 2.93 11.68 6.04
C PRO A 34 2.64 13.05 5.43
N ASP A 35 3.06 13.25 4.18
CA ASP A 35 2.79 14.48 3.45
C ASP A 35 1.27 14.58 3.11
N PRO A 36 0.57 15.65 3.56
CA PRO A 36 -0.85 15.82 3.30
C PRO A 36 -1.17 15.98 1.80
N GLU A 37 -0.23 16.44 0.98
CA GLU A 37 -0.41 16.51 -0.46
C GLU A 37 -0.49 15.10 -1.07
N LEU A 38 0.37 14.18 -0.61
CA LEU A 38 0.31 12.78 -1.04
C LEU A 38 -0.98 12.10 -0.58
N HIS A 39 -1.46 12.40 0.64
CA HIS A 39 -2.77 11.93 1.08
C HIS A 39 -3.87 12.36 0.11
N LYS A 40 -3.88 13.65 -0.27
CA LYS A 40 -4.86 14.21 -1.20
C LYS A 40 -4.78 13.52 -2.56
N ILE A 41 -3.60 13.38 -3.13
CA ILE A 41 -3.40 12.80 -4.46
C ILE A 41 -3.97 11.38 -4.54
N PHE A 42 -3.67 10.54 -3.56
CA PHE A 42 -4.07 9.13 -3.58
C PHE A 42 -5.47 8.85 -3.01
N ASN A 43 -6.21 9.89 -2.62
CA ASN A 43 -7.62 9.80 -2.27
C ASN A 43 -8.54 10.50 -3.29
N GLU A 44 -8.11 11.62 -3.88
CA GLU A 44 -8.94 12.43 -4.78
C GLU A 44 -8.60 12.24 -6.26
N TYR A 45 -7.32 12.12 -6.61
CA TYR A 45 -6.87 12.18 -8.00
C TYR A 45 -6.50 10.83 -8.59
N THR A 46 -6.02 9.89 -7.77
CA THR A 46 -5.59 8.56 -8.23
C THR A 46 -6.06 7.48 -7.27
N THR A 47 -6.82 6.53 -7.81
CA THR A 47 -7.25 5.35 -7.06
C THR A 47 -6.07 4.40 -6.81
N THR A 48 -5.97 3.89 -5.59
CA THR A 48 -4.96 2.88 -5.22
C THR A 48 -5.46 1.46 -5.47
N HIS A 49 -4.54 0.51 -5.61
CA HIS A 49 -4.88 -0.92 -5.71
C HIS A 49 -5.76 -1.36 -4.52
N ASN A 50 -5.37 -0.99 -3.30
CA ASN A 50 -6.15 -1.28 -2.10
C ASN A 50 -7.60 -0.78 -2.20
N GLN A 51 -7.80 0.49 -2.59
CA GLN A 51 -9.15 1.05 -2.69
C GLN A 51 -9.99 0.29 -3.71
N GLY A 52 -9.45 0.04 -4.92
CA GLY A 52 -10.17 -0.70 -5.97
C GLY A 52 -10.54 -2.12 -5.56
N VAL A 53 -9.66 -2.83 -4.84
CA VAL A 53 -9.97 -4.17 -4.31
C VAL A 53 -11.10 -4.12 -3.29
N PHE A 54 -11.07 -3.18 -2.34
CA PHE A 54 -12.08 -3.08 -1.29
C PHE A 54 -13.44 -2.58 -1.78
N ASP A 55 -13.47 -1.81 -2.86
CA ASP A 55 -14.69 -1.41 -3.57
C ASP A 55 -15.34 -2.60 -4.28
N ALA A 56 -14.53 -3.50 -4.85
CA ALA A 56 -15.02 -4.70 -5.53
C ALA A 56 -15.36 -5.87 -4.58
N TYR A 57 -14.81 -5.88 -3.36
CA TYR A 57 -15.05 -6.95 -2.39
C TYR A 57 -16.52 -7.06 -1.97
N THR A 58 -17.05 -8.28 -2.02
CA THR A 58 -18.38 -8.62 -1.49
C THR A 58 -18.37 -8.60 0.06
N PRO A 59 -19.56 -8.47 0.70
CA PRO A 59 -19.67 -8.59 2.15
C PRO A 59 -19.11 -9.92 2.69
N GLU A 60 -19.33 -11.02 1.96
CA GLU A 60 -18.78 -12.33 2.30
C GLU A 60 -17.25 -12.34 2.28
N MET A 61 -16.64 -11.79 1.22
CA MET A 61 -15.17 -11.68 1.12
C MET A 61 -14.57 -10.85 2.27
N LYS A 62 -15.27 -9.78 2.67
CA LYS A 62 -14.88 -8.97 3.84
C LYS A 62 -14.99 -9.78 5.14
N ALA A 63 -16.05 -10.57 5.31
CA ALA A 63 -16.27 -11.40 6.50
C ALA A 63 -15.23 -12.52 6.64
N VAL A 64 -14.94 -13.27 5.57
CA VAL A 64 -13.93 -14.36 5.63
C VAL A 64 -12.53 -13.84 5.93
N ARG A 65 -12.19 -12.64 5.42
CA ARG A 65 -10.94 -11.96 5.72
C ARG A 65 -10.88 -11.49 7.17
N HIS A 66 -11.95 -10.88 7.67
CA HIS A 66 -12.04 -10.40 9.05
C HIS A 66 -11.94 -11.54 10.08
N ASN A 67 -12.55 -12.68 9.78
CA ASN A 67 -12.52 -13.88 10.63
C ASN A 67 -11.24 -14.70 10.48
N HIS A 68 -10.23 -14.19 9.76
CA HIS A 68 -8.95 -14.86 9.52
C HIS A 68 -9.04 -16.24 8.85
N ILE A 69 -10.14 -16.52 8.15
CA ILE A 69 -10.30 -17.76 7.36
C ILE A 69 -9.41 -17.69 6.11
N ILE A 70 -9.38 -16.53 5.46
CA ILE A 70 -8.46 -16.23 4.37
C ILE A 70 -7.64 -14.99 4.77
N THR A 71 -6.33 -15.15 4.90
CA THR A 71 -5.42 -14.09 5.37
C THR A 71 -4.24 -13.89 4.43
N GLY A 72 -3.59 -12.73 4.52
CA GLY A 72 -2.37 -12.44 3.76
C GLY A 72 -2.56 -12.26 2.26
N LEU A 73 -3.80 -12.08 1.77
CA LEU A 73 -4.06 -11.78 0.37
C LEU A 73 -3.35 -10.47 -0.07
N PRO A 74 -2.93 -10.34 -1.33
CA PRO A 74 -2.25 -9.16 -1.85
C PRO A 74 -3.24 -8.01 -2.13
N ASP A 75 -4.04 -7.65 -1.13
CA ASP A 75 -5.03 -6.55 -1.18
C ASP A 75 -4.51 -5.23 -0.59
N THR A 76 -3.35 -5.26 0.07
CA THR A 76 -2.75 -4.11 0.77
C THR A 76 -1.29 -3.86 0.38
N TYR A 77 -0.73 -4.64 -0.54
CA TYR A 77 0.67 -4.56 -0.97
C TYR A 77 0.85 -5.04 -2.42
N GLY A 78 2.01 -4.75 -3.01
CA GLY A 78 2.32 -5.19 -4.38
C GLY A 78 2.40 -6.73 -4.47
N ARG A 79 1.66 -7.34 -5.40
CA ARG A 79 1.55 -8.80 -5.55
C ARG A 79 2.89 -9.54 -5.75
N GLY A 80 3.91 -8.86 -6.26
CA GLY A 80 5.20 -9.47 -6.59
C GLY A 80 5.05 -10.61 -7.60
N ARG A 81 5.93 -11.62 -7.51
CA ARG A 81 5.91 -12.85 -8.34
C ARG A 81 5.90 -12.58 -9.85
N ILE A 82 6.62 -11.55 -10.28
CA ILE A 82 6.86 -11.19 -11.69
C ILE A 82 8.37 -11.30 -11.95
N VAL A 83 8.75 -11.97 -13.04
CA VAL A 83 10.12 -11.99 -13.57
C VAL A 83 10.07 -11.33 -14.94
N GLY A 84 10.78 -10.19 -15.05
CA GLY A 84 10.87 -9.40 -16.28
C GLY A 84 12.01 -9.83 -17.19
#